data_AF-A0A813HKX3-F1
#
_entry.id   AF-A0A813HKX3-F1
#
_cell.length_a   1.000
_cell.length_b   1.000
_cell.length_c   1.000
_cell.angle_alpha   90.00
_cell.angle_beta   90.00
_cell.angle_gamma   90.00
#
_symmetry.space_group_name_H-M   'P 1'
#
loop_
_entity.id
_entity.type
_entity.pdbx_description
1 polymer ?
#
loop_
_entity_poly.entity_id
_entity_poly.type
_entity_poly.pdbx_seq_one_letter_code
_entity_poly.pdbx_strand_id
1 'polypeptide(L)'
;FSPFHGNLVAVGTAQYYGIVGNGRLHVFDVSAPGGPRPVCDWLTKDGVYDVAWSEANEHVLLTGQGDGTLKLFDWSRPQGPIMSLEGHQAE
;
A
#
# COMPACT_ATOMS: atom_id res chain seq x y z
N PHE A 1 5.31 -9.50 -1.43
CA PHE A 1 6.37 -9.21 -2.42
C PHE A 1 5.71 -8.96 -3.77
N SER A 2 6.32 -8.14 -4.63
CA SER A 2 5.84 -7.97 -6.01
C SER A 2 6.02 -9.27 -6.80
N PRO A 3 5.02 -9.69 -7.61
CA PRO A 3 5.15 -10.87 -8.48
C PRO A 3 6.06 -10.62 -9.70
N PHE A 4 6.33 -9.36 -10.03
CA PHE A 4 7.18 -8.97 -11.17
C PHE A 4 8.60 -8.57 -10.74
N HIS A 5 8.74 -7.95 -9.57
CA HIS A 5 10.00 -7.46 -9.03
C HIS A 5 10.30 -8.11 -7.68
N GLY A 6 11.06 -9.20 -7.67
CA GLY A 6 11.29 -10.01 -6.46
C GLY A 6 11.96 -9.27 -5.29
N ASN A 7 12.61 -8.13 -5.55
CA ASN A 7 13.20 -7.25 -4.54
C ASN A 7 12.22 -6.21 -3.97
N LEU A 8 11.03 -6.04 -4.55
CA LEU A 8 10.05 -5.07 -4.05
C LEU A 8 9.09 -5.71 -3.05
N VAL A 9 8.92 -5.04 -1.90
CA VAL A 9 7.93 -5.38 -0.88
C VAL A 9 7.04 -4.18 -0.61
N ALA A 10 5.73 -4.41 -0.54
CA ALA A 10 4.76 -3.41 -0.10
C ALA A 10 4.33 -3.72 1.34
N VAL A 11 4.18 -2.68 2.15
CA VAL A 11 3.84 -2.77 3.58
C VAL A 11 2.75 -1.77 3.90
N GLY A 12 1.61 -2.27 4.36
CA GLY A 12 0.55 -1.47 4.96
C GLY A 12 0.83 -1.23 6.44
N THR A 13 0.58 -0.01 6.90
CA THR A 13 0.74 0.36 8.31
C THR A 13 -0.46 1.16 8.80
N ALA A 14 -0.66 1.17 10.11
CA ALA A 14 -1.69 1.95 10.78
C ALA A 14 -1.12 2.57 12.06
N GLN A 15 -1.50 3.81 12.35
CA GLN A 15 -1.17 4.48 13.59
C GLN A 15 -1.90 3.86 14.79
N TYR A 16 -1.43 4.17 16.00
CA TYR A 16 -2.08 3.81 17.27
C TYR A 16 -2.49 2.32 17.32
N TYR A 17 -1.57 1.43 16.94
CA TYR A 17 -1.77 -0.02 16.91
C TYR A 17 -2.92 -0.50 16.02
N GLY A 18 -3.31 0.30 15.02
CA GLY A 18 -4.41 -0.03 14.12
C GLY A 18 -5.80 0.21 14.70
N ILE A 19 -5.91 0.89 15.84
CA ILE A 19 -7.19 1.17 16.50
C ILE A 19 -7.84 2.45 15.95
N VAL A 20 -7.03 3.47 15.67
CA VAL A 20 -7.49 4.78 15.18
C VAL A 20 -6.34 5.47 14.46
N GLY A 21 -6.65 6.49 13.67
CA GLY A 21 -5.66 7.37 13.04
C GLY A 21 -5.33 6.98 11.61
N ASN A 22 -4.30 7.61 11.08
CA ASN A 22 -3.94 7.44 9.67
C ASN A 22 -3.22 6.11 9.43
N GLY A 23 -3.27 5.66 8.19
CA GLY A 23 -2.43 4.60 7.69
C GLY A 23 -1.33 5.14 6.79
N ARG A 24 -0.46 4.24 6.36
CA ARG A 24 0.50 4.52 5.28
C ARG A 24 0.79 3.24 4.51
N LEU A 25 0.77 3.34 3.19
CA LEU A 25 1.29 2.32 2.29
C LEU A 25 2.74 2.66 1.99
N HIS A 26 3.67 1.73 2.23
CA HIS A 26 5.07 1.84 1.87
C HIS A 26 5.44 0.83 0.79
N VAL A 27 6.35 1.21 -0.11
CA VAL A 27 7.05 0.28 -1.00
C VAL A 27 8.55 0.40 -0.73
N PHE A 28 9.18 -0.73 -0.47
CA PHE A 28 10.61 -0.84 -0.22
C PHE A 28 11.29 -1.75 -1.24
N ASP A 29 12.53 -1.41 -1.58
CA ASP A 29 13.47 -2.29 -2.25
C ASP A 29 14.37 -2.97 -1.21
N VAL A 30 14.35 -4.29 -1.15
CA VAL A 30 15.11 -5.10 -0.18
C VAL A 30 16.39 -5.71 -0.75
N SER A 31 16.87 -5.23 -1.91
CA SER A 31 18.11 -5.73 -2.54
C SER A 31 19.40 -5.26 -1.88
N ALA A 32 19.36 -4.17 -1.09
CA ALA A 32 20.57 -3.47 -0.65
C ALA A 32 21.22 -4.08 0.63
N PRO A 33 22.55 -4.29 0.64
CA PRO A 33 23.28 -4.57 1.87
C PRO A 33 23.27 -3.31 2.75
N GLY A 34 22.52 -3.37 3.85
CA GLY A 34 22.21 -2.20 4.70
C GLY A 34 20.74 -2.06 5.06
N GLY A 35 19.86 -2.88 4.46
CA GLY A 35 18.44 -2.96 4.81
C GLY A 35 17.51 -2.40 3.72
N PRO A 36 16.19 -2.46 3.96
CA PRO A 36 15.19 -1.99 3.00
C PRO A 36 15.35 -0.50 2.68
N ARG A 37 15.38 -0.15 1.38
CA ARG A 37 15.38 1.23 0.90
C ARG A 37 13.98 1.67 0.52
N PRO A 38 13.50 2.86 0.93
CA PRO A 38 12.20 3.36 0.50
C PRO A 38 12.21 3.67 -1.00
N VAL A 39 11.18 3.20 -1.71
CA VAL A 39 10.93 3.53 -3.12
C VAL A 39 9.89 4.64 -3.21
N CYS A 40 8.76 4.45 -2.53
CA CYS A 40 7.70 5.44 -2.40
C CYS A 40 6.78 5.08 -1.23
N ASP A 41 5.94 6.03 -0.83
CA ASP A 41 4.89 5.82 0.17
C ASP A 41 3.71 6.78 -0.02
N TRP A 42 2.57 6.42 0.54
CA TRP A 42 1.35 7.24 0.53
C TRP A 42 0.71 7.25 1.91
N LEU A 43 0.50 8.46 2.45
CA LEU A 43 -0.32 8.65 3.64
C LEU A 43 -1.79 8.40 3.31
N THR A 44 -2.47 7.65 4.16
CA THR A 44 -3.89 7.35 4.00
C THR A 44 -4.70 7.87 5.16
N LYS A 45 -5.97 8.22 4.90
CA LYS A 45 -6.86 8.77 5.93
C LYS A 45 -7.12 7.78 7.07
N ASP A 46 -7.21 6.49 6.75
CA ASP A 46 -7.43 5.42 7.70
C ASP A 46 -6.33 4.35 7.58
N GLY A 47 -6.25 3.45 8.56
CA GLY A 47 -5.28 2.36 8.64
C GLY A 47 -5.29 1.49 7.37
N VAL A 48 -4.11 1.05 6.94
CA VAL A 48 -3.97 0.05 5.87
C VAL A 48 -3.79 -1.32 6.51
N TYR A 49 -4.80 -2.17 6.38
CA TYR A 49 -4.84 -3.49 7.03
C TYR A 49 -4.40 -4.63 6.12
N ASP A 50 -4.47 -4.44 4.81
CA ASP A 50 -3.95 -5.40 3.85
C ASP A 50 -3.45 -4.71 2.57
N VAL A 51 -2.53 -5.36 1.86
CA VAL A 51 -1.95 -4.90 0.61
C VAL A 51 -1.76 -6.07 -0.35
N ALA A 52 -2.24 -5.91 -1.59
CA ALA A 52 -2.07 -6.88 -2.66
C ALA A 52 -1.44 -6.24 -3.89
N TRP A 53 -0.40 -6.87 -4.45
CA TRP A 53 0.14 -6.51 -5.75
C TRP A 53 -0.80 -7.03 -6.85
N SER A 54 -0.95 -6.27 -7.94
CA SER A 54 -1.64 -6.78 -9.12
C SER A 54 -0.81 -7.89 -9.77
N GLU A 55 -1.46 -8.99 -10.14
CA GLU A 55 -0.85 -10.07 -10.94
C GLU A 55 -0.91 -9.78 -12.44
N ALA A 56 -1.64 -8.74 -12.86
CA ALA A 56 -1.83 -8.36 -14.26
C ALA A 56 -1.04 -7.12 -14.66
N ASN A 57 -0.58 -6.32 -13.69
CA ASN A 57 0.15 -5.07 -13.95
C ASN A 57 1.24 -4.85 -12.90
N GLU A 58 2.50 -4.79 -13.34
CA GLU A 58 3.67 -4.67 -12.47
C GLU A 58 3.74 -3.37 -11.66
N HIS A 59 3.03 -2.33 -12.09
CA HIS A 59 3.03 -1.01 -11.47
C HIS A 59 1.94 -0.82 -10.42
N VAL A 60 0.95 -1.72 -10.37
CA VAL A 60 -0.29 -1.50 -9.61
C VAL A 60 -0.33 -2.36 -8.36
N LEU A 61 -0.79 -1.75 -7.27
CA LEU A 61 -1.11 -2.43 -6.02
C LEU A 61 -2.39 -1.86 -5.39
N LEU A 62 -3.03 -2.67 -4.55
CA LEU A 62 -4.30 -2.40 -3.88
C LEU A 62 -4.09 -2.38 -2.37
N THR A 63 -4.78 -1.49 -1.66
CA THR A 63 -4.84 -1.48 -0.19
C THR A 63 -6.27 -1.70 0.29
N GLY A 64 -6.45 -2.49 1.35
CA GLY A 64 -7.68 -2.52 2.15
C GLY A 64 -7.57 -1.58 3.37
N GLN A 65 -8.55 -0.69 3.54
CA GLN A 65 -8.47 0.41 4.51
C GLN A 65 -9.61 0.39 5.53
N GLY A 66 -9.38 0.98 6.70
CA GLY A 66 -10.35 1.01 7.81
C GLY A 66 -11.64 1.77 7.53
N ASP A 67 -11.64 2.68 6.55
CA ASP A 67 -12.85 3.38 6.10
C ASP A 67 -13.75 2.53 5.18
N GLY A 68 -13.44 1.24 5.02
CA GLY A 68 -14.15 0.31 4.14
C GLY A 68 -13.79 0.44 2.66
N THR A 69 -12.88 1.34 2.30
CA THR A 69 -12.47 1.53 0.91
C THR A 69 -11.33 0.60 0.52
N LEU A 70 -11.34 0.16 -0.75
CA LEU A 70 -10.14 -0.38 -1.38
C LEU A 70 -9.57 0.69 -2.31
N LYS A 71 -8.27 0.95 -2.22
CA LYS A 71 -7.63 1.97 -3.07
C LYS A 71 -6.49 1.38 -3.88
N LEU A 72 -6.45 1.73 -5.16
CA LEU A 72 -5.41 1.32 -6.10
C LEU A 72 -4.36 2.41 -6.21
N PHE A 73 -3.09 2.02 -6.28
CA PHE A 73 -1.93 2.91 -6.39
C PHE A 73 -1.04 2.45 -7.53
N ASP A 74 -0.37 3.40 -8.18
CA ASP A 74 0.68 3.18 -9.18
C ASP A 74 2.02 3.59 -8.58
N TRP A 75 2.90 2.62 -8.30
CA TRP A 75 4.20 2.91 -7.68
C TRP A 75 5.22 3.53 -8.65
N SER A 76 5.01 3.39 -9.97
CA SER A 76 5.85 4.05 -10.98
C SER A 76 5.58 5.55 -11.05
N ARG A 77 4.41 6.00 -10.56
CA ARG A 77 3.96 7.40 -10.53
C ARG A 77 3.34 7.75 -9.18
N PRO A 78 4.15 7.88 -8.11
CA PRO A 78 3.67 8.02 -6.74
C PRO A 78 3.10 9.42 -6.48
N GLN A 79 1.80 9.59 -6.77
CA GLN A 79 1.05 10.82 -6.48
C GLN A 79 0.00 10.57 -5.39
N GLY A 80 -0.96 9.69 -5.70
CA GLY A 80 -2.08 9.33 -4.86
C GLY A 80 -2.79 8.11 -5.43
N PRO A 81 -3.95 7.72 -4.86
CA PRO A 81 -4.70 6.60 -5.38
C PRO A 81 -5.21 6.92 -6.79
N ILE A 82 -5.01 5.98 -7.73
CA ILE A 82 -5.51 6.09 -9.10
C ILE A 82 -6.99 5.68 -9.21
N MET A 83 -7.51 4.97 -8.20
CA MET A 83 -8.90 4.55 -8.10
C MET A 83 -9.28 4.28 -6.64
N SER A 84 -10.53 4.57 -6.30
CA SER A 84 -11.16 4.22 -5.02
C SER A 84 -12.37 3.33 -5.30
N LEU A 85 -12.42 2.16 -4.68
CA LEU A 85 -13.52 1.22 -4.74
C LEU A 85 -14.30 1.29 -3.43
N GLU A 86 -15.54 1.72 -3.52
CA GLU A 86 -16.45 1.89 -2.39
C GLU A 86 -17.53 0.82 -2.51
N GLY A 87 -17.38 -0.25 -1.72
CA GLY A 87 -18.30 -1.39 -1.74
C GLY A 87 -18.54 -1.99 -0.36
N HIS A 88 -17.55 -1.90 0.53
CA HIS A 88 -17.71 -2.25 1.93
C HIS A 88 -18.11 -1.02 2.74
N GLN A 89 -18.89 -1.23 3.79
CA GLN A 89 -19.14 -0.22 4.80
C GLN A 89 -18.13 -0.42 5.92
N ALA A 90 -17.55 0.68 6.42
CA ALA A 90 -16.83 0.65 7.69
C ALA A 90 -17.79 0.17 8.79
N GLU A 91 -17.27 -0.65 9.71
CA GLU A 91 -18.01 -1.14 10.87
C GLU A 91 -18.11 -0.07 11.98
#